data_AF-K5DBE9-F1
#
_entry.id   AF-K5DBE9-F1
#
_cell.length_a   1.000
_cell.length_b   1.000
_cell.length_c   1.000
_cell.angle_alpha   90.00
_cell.angle_beta   90.00
_cell.angle_gamma   90.00
#
_symmetry.space_group_name_H-M   'P 1'
#
loop_
_entity.id
_entity.type
_entity.pdbx_description
1 polymer ?
#
loop_
_entity_poly.entity_id
_entity_poly.type
_entity_poly.pdbx_seq_one_letter_code
_entity_poly.pdbx_strand_id
1 'polypeptide(L)'
;MALSHPLHAQRSGERKRGNGGSNQGGVLRNSPLPDVHALTADGKPVNLRELCDGKHTLLAMGCLTCPEFHRSYPEIEAANQDYASDDVQFFYVYKSLRHPELGGYVEAQNQNERLLQLKEAREMLGTQAPWLADSIDNSIRDALQSGSRSVYLVSPEGKIVFSHNKPTRSDIREALSQFVGEIEQPTLASELDLPQLPRHRQNLNVDSEIRVARPEGLTILVQTAKTPEQTYYVKLRAEADAELLQTGTGKLFLGFYPDPIHNVHWNNLTEPMKYTLTLPKGVEATPMEASANKGPGDKDTQPRQFWVTVKADGPLSSIDLSMHYFGCTEDMCEALTQEYTIEFKEAGMDSRTFGFNRGPRGRARQERLSN
;
A
#
# COMPACT_ATOMS: atom_id res chain seq x y z
N MET A 1 2.67 -34.42 70.85
CA MET A 1 2.75 -32.98 70.56
C MET A 1 3.40 -32.82 69.21
N ALA A 2 2.58 -32.58 68.19
CA ALA A 2 2.97 -32.34 66.82
C ALA A 2 2.46 -30.94 66.46
N LEU A 3 3.36 -30.10 65.94
CA LEU A 3 3.06 -28.80 65.33
C LEU A 3 3.91 -28.78 64.05
N SER A 4 3.36 -29.17 62.91
CA SER A 4 2.57 -28.35 61.98
C SER A 4 3.44 -27.33 61.25
N HIS A 5 3.56 -27.47 59.93
CA HIS A 5 3.40 -26.41 58.92
C HIS A 5 3.14 -27.07 57.54
N PRO A 6 2.32 -26.44 56.68
CA PRO A 6 1.39 -27.16 55.82
C PRO A 6 1.82 -27.30 54.36
N LEU A 7 1.28 -28.36 53.76
CA LEU A 7 1.15 -28.63 52.33
C LEU A 7 0.55 -27.42 51.59
N HIS A 8 1.29 -26.86 50.64
CA HIS A 8 0.69 -25.97 49.65
C HIS A 8 0.09 -26.77 48.50
N ALA A 9 -1.24 -26.67 48.42
CA ALA A 9 -2.09 -27.29 47.44
C ALA A 9 -1.68 -26.98 45.98
N GLN A 10 -1.53 -28.04 45.18
CA GLN A 10 -1.68 -27.97 43.73
C GLN A 10 -3.12 -27.56 43.42
N ARG A 11 -3.33 -26.28 43.13
CA ARG A 11 -4.53 -25.83 42.42
C ARG A 11 -4.32 -26.05 40.93
N SER A 12 -4.99 -27.08 40.43
CA SER A 12 -5.38 -27.23 39.03
C SER A 12 -6.14 -25.99 38.57
N GLY A 13 -5.45 -25.10 37.87
CA GLY A 13 -6.05 -24.03 37.08
C GLY A 13 -5.73 -24.31 35.63
N GLU A 14 -6.75 -24.66 34.85
CA GLU A 14 -6.71 -24.79 33.41
C GLU A 14 -6.01 -23.57 32.77
N ARG A 15 -4.76 -23.75 32.38
CA ARG A 15 -4.15 -22.88 31.38
C ARG A 15 -4.79 -23.25 30.05
N LYS A 16 -5.80 -22.48 29.64
CA LYS A 16 -6.18 -22.32 28.23
C LYS A 16 -4.89 -22.08 27.46
N ARG A 17 -4.41 -23.13 26.78
CA ARG A 17 -3.37 -23.03 25.76
C ARG A 17 -4.00 -22.20 24.63
N GLY A 18 -3.73 -20.90 24.66
CA GLY A 18 -3.90 -20.05 23.49
C GLY A 18 -3.14 -20.70 22.35
N ASN A 19 -3.89 -21.07 21.33
CA ASN A 19 -3.42 -21.80 20.15
C ASN A 19 -2.55 -20.87 19.29
N GLY A 20 -1.32 -20.61 19.74
CA GLY A 20 -0.27 -19.97 18.97
C GLY A 20 0.47 -21.03 18.16
N GLY A 21 -0.25 -21.70 17.25
CA GLY A 21 0.29 -22.65 16.29
C GLY A 21 0.27 -22.03 14.90
N SER A 22 1.46 -21.91 14.30
CA SER A 22 1.72 -21.46 12.94
C SER A 22 0.73 -21.99 11.90
N ASN A 23 0.06 -21.11 11.16
CA ASN A 23 -0.61 -21.44 9.91
C ASN A 23 -0.41 -20.30 8.92
N GLN A 24 -0.21 -20.63 7.64
CA GLN A 24 0.11 -19.73 6.53
C GLN A 24 -0.69 -18.42 6.55
N GLY A 25 -0.07 -17.35 7.06
CA GLY A 25 -0.78 -16.20 7.62
C GLY A 25 -1.32 -15.21 6.60
N GLY A 26 -2.53 -14.74 6.87
CA GLY A 26 -2.98 -13.41 6.47
C GLY A 26 -4.45 -13.32 6.11
N VAL A 27 -4.97 -14.18 5.24
CA VAL A 27 -6.26 -13.96 4.56
C VAL A 27 -7.47 -14.47 5.35
N LEU A 28 -8.60 -13.75 5.27
CA LEU A 28 -9.90 -14.18 5.79
C LEU A 28 -10.36 -15.48 5.08
N ARG A 29 -10.83 -16.46 5.85
CA ARG A 29 -11.19 -17.80 5.34
C ARG A 29 -12.52 -18.29 5.90
N ASN A 30 -13.25 -19.07 5.10
CA ASN A 30 -14.43 -19.84 5.53
C ASN A 30 -15.50 -19.02 6.26
N SER A 31 -15.61 -17.73 5.92
CA SER A 31 -16.55 -16.79 6.52
C SER A 31 -17.49 -16.22 5.47
N PRO A 32 -18.62 -15.61 5.87
CA PRO A 32 -19.33 -14.70 4.99
C PRO A 32 -18.39 -13.63 4.44
N LEU A 33 -18.62 -13.21 3.19
CA LEU A 33 -17.97 -12.07 2.59
C LEU A 33 -18.30 -10.81 3.42
N PRO A 34 -17.31 -10.00 3.83
CA PRO A 34 -17.56 -8.78 4.61
C PRO A 34 -18.50 -7.81 3.90
N ASP A 35 -19.27 -7.09 4.72
CA ASP A 35 -20.18 -6.05 4.27
C ASP A 35 -19.43 -4.72 4.19
N VAL A 36 -18.81 -4.43 3.05
CA VAL A 36 -17.93 -3.28 2.84
C VAL A 36 -18.22 -2.60 1.52
N HIS A 37 -17.96 -1.29 1.48
CA HIS A 37 -18.13 -0.49 0.28
C HIS A 37 -16.93 -0.65 -0.66
N ALA A 38 -17.22 -0.67 -1.94
CA ALA A 38 -16.25 -0.56 -3.02
C ALA A 38 -16.72 0.52 -4.00
N LEU A 39 -15.86 0.84 -4.96
CA LEU A 39 -16.21 1.66 -6.10
C LEU A 39 -15.95 0.87 -7.38
N THR A 40 -16.79 1.03 -8.39
CA THR A 40 -16.44 0.55 -9.74
C THR A 40 -15.24 1.34 -10.28
N ALA A 41 -14.63 0.87 -11.38
CA ALA A 41 -13.56 1.60 -12.06
C ALA A 41 -13.94 3.05 -12.45
N ASP A 42 -15.23 3.34 -12.65
CA ASP A 42 -15.74 4.68 -12.96
C ASP A 42 -16.17 5.48 -11.71
N GLY A 43 -15.87 4.97 -10.51
CA GLY A 43 -16.17 5.64 -9.24
C GLY A 43 -17.63 5.51 -8.76
N LYS A 44 -18.42 4.57 -9.29
CA LYS A 44 -19.78 4.35 -8.78
C LYS A 44 -19.73 3.52 -7.50
N PRO A 45 -20.38 3.94 -6.40
CA PRO A 45 -20.38 3.17 -5.17
C PRO A 45 -21.15 1.86 -5.36
N VAL A 46 -20.58 0.78 -4.83
CA VAL A 46 -21.20 -0.54 -4.79
C VAL A 46 -20.94 -1.18 -3.43
N ASN A 47 -21.82 -2.08 -3.01
CA ASN A 47 -21.56 -2.94 -1.86
C ASN A 47 -20.91 -4.24 -2.35
N LEU A 48 -19.80 -4.65 -1.73
CA LEU A 48 -19.05 -5.82 -2.18
C LEU A 48 -19.86 -7.12 -2.04
N ARG A 49 -20.68 -7.24 -0.99
CA ARG A 49 -21.53 -8.41 -0.76
C ARG A 49 -22.66 -8.49 -1.79
N GLU A 50 -23.36 -7.38 -2.00
CA GLU A 50 -24.45 -7.31 -2.98
C GLU A 50 -23.94 -7.58 -4.41
N LEU A 51 -22.75 -7.09 -4.75
CA LEU A 51 -22.13 -7.34 -6.06
C LEU A 51 -21.85 -8.83 -6.31
N CYS A 52 -21.54 -9.58 -5.25
CA CYS A 52 -21.24 -11.01 -5.34
C CYS A 52 -22.47 -11.92 -5.22
N ASP A 53 -23.65 -11.36 -4.94
CA ASP A 53 -24.84 -12.14 -4.62
C ASP A 53 -25.29 -13.01 -5.81
N GLY A 54 -25.61 -14.27 -5.54
CA GLY A 54 -26.09 -15.22 -6.53
C GLY A 54 -25.06 -15.72 -7.54
N LYS A 55 -23.78 -15.35 -7.44
CA LYS A 55 -22.73 -15.76 -8.38
C LYS A 55 -21.46 -16.27 -7.70
N HIS A 56 -20.78 -17.21 -8.35
CA HIS A 56 -19.40 -17.47 -8.00
C HIS A 56 -18.54 -16.26 -8.36
N THR A 57 -17.88 -15.65 -7.38
CA THR A 57 -17.13 -14.41 -7.60
C THR A 57 -15.67 -14.58 -7.17
N LEU A 58 -14.75 -14.45 -8.12
CA LEU A 58 -13.31 -14.42 -7.84
C LEU A 58 -12.86 -12.98 -7.62
N LEU A 59 -12.29 -12.70 -6.44
CA LEU A 59 -11.71 -11.41 -6.08
C LEU A 59 -10.19 -11.54 -6.03
N ALA A 60 -9.47 -10.82 -6.90
CA ALA A 60 -8.02 -10.80 -6.95
C ALA A 60 -7.47 -9.43 -6.52
N MET A 61 -6.64 -9.39 -5.47
CA MET A 61 -6.07 -8.14 -4.99
C MET A 61 -4.92 -7.68 -5.90
N GLY A 62 -4.93 -6.41 -6.28
CA GLY A 62 -3.94 -5.81 -7.17
C GLY A 62 -3.57 -4.39 -6.77
N CYS A 63 -2.41 -3.93 -7.23
CA CYS A 63 -2.02 -2.52 -7.20
C CYS A 63 -0.97 -2.23 -8.28
N LEU A 64 -0.75 -0.95 -8.56
CA LEU A 64 0.14 -0.49 -9.63
C LEU A 64 1.62 -0.84 -9.42
N THR A 65 2.05 -1.08 -8.18
CA THR A 65 3.49 -1.16 -7.84
C THR A 65 3.92 -2.50 -7.26
N CYS A 66 3.19 -3.60 -7.48
CA CYS A 66 3.54 -4.91 -6.92
C CYS A 66 4.09 -5.88 -7.98
N PRO A 67 5.43 -6.09 -8.07
CA PRO A 67 6.00 -7.00 -9.07
C PRO A 67 5.60 -8.46 -8.89
N GLU A 68 5.16 -8.88 -7.69
CA GLU A 68 4.62 -10.23 -7.52
C GLU A 68 3.22 -10.35 -8.14
N PHE A 69 2.37 -9.34 -7.98
CA PHE A 69 1.05 -9.29 -8.62
C PHE A 69 1.19 -9.18 -10.14
N HIS A 70 2.05 -8.29 -10.63
CA HIS A 70 2.34 -8.11 -12.05
C HIS A 70 2.83 -9.39 -12.75
N ARG A 71 3.44 -10.32 -12.01
CA ARG A 71 3.84 -11.63 -12.55
C ARG A 71 2.73 -12.68 -12.51
N SER A 72 1.72 -12.50 -11.67
CA SER A 72 0.65 -13.49 -11.47
C SER A 72 -0.68 -13.12 -12.12
N TYR A 73 -0.93 -11.84 -12.41
CA TYR A 73 -2.21 -11.41 -13.02
C TYR A 73 -2.54 -12.10 -14.35
N PRO A 74 -1.59 -12.50 -15.22
CA PRO A 74 -1.94 -13.20 -16.46
C PRO A 74 -2.68 -14.52 -16.23
N GLU A 75 -2.44 -15.18 -15.10
CA GLU A 75 -3.15 -16.42 -14.74
C GLU A 75 -4.60 -16.14 -14.30
N ILE A 76 -4.88 -14.95 -13.77
CA ILE A 76 -6.23 -14.51 -13.46
C ILE A 76 -6.98 -14.19 -14.75
N GLU A 77 -6.35 -13.51 -15.70
CA GLU A 77 -6.93 -13.24 -17.02
C GLU A 77 -7.27 -14.54 -17.77
N ALA A 78 -6.36 -15.51 -17.76
CA ALA A 78 -6.59 -16.80 -18.40
C ALA A 78 -7.75 -17.56 -17.73
N ALA A 79 -7.85 -17.50 -16.40
CA ALA A 79 -8.99 -18.07 -15.69
C ALA A 79 -10.29 -17.33 -15.99
N ASN A 80 -10.25 -16.00 -16.09
CA ASN A 80 -11.41 -15.20 -16.47
C ASN A 80 -11.91 -15.57 -17.88
N GLN A 81 -11.02 -15.76 -18.85
CA GLN A 81 -11.40 -16.18 -20.21
C GLN A 81 -12.10 -17.54 -20.25
N ASP A 82 -11.71 -18.48 -19.38
CA ASP A 82 -12.28 -19.83 -19.37
C ASP A 82 -13.59 -19.92 -18.56
N TYR A 83 -13.69 -19.18 -17.46
CA TYR A 83 -14.74 -19.37 -16.46
C TYR A 83 -15.81 -18.29 -16.44
N ALA A 84 -15.54 -17.08 -16.91
CA ALA A 84 -16.50 -15.98 -16.84
C ALA A 84 -17.78 -16.31 -17.62
N SER A 85 -18.93 -16.18 -16.95
CA SER A 85 -20.25 -16.52 -17.47
C SER A 85 -21.34 -15.76 -16.70
N ASP A 86 -22.61 -16.06 -16.94
CA ASP A 86 -23.70 -15.43 -16.19
C ASP A 86 -23.66 -15.78 -14.69
N ASP A 87 -23.15 -16.97 -14.34
CA ASP A 87 -23.08 -17.49 -12.95
C ASP A 87 -21.70 -17.31 -12.30
N VAL A 88 -20.70 -16.86 -13.05
CA VAL A 88 -19.31 -16.75 -12.60
C VAL A 88 -18.69 -15.43 -13.05
N GLN A 89 -18.15 -14.66 -12.11
CA GLN A 89 -17.58 -13.35 -12.38
C GLN A 89 -16.24 -13.14 -11.68
N PHE A 90 -15.46 -12.22 -12.22
CA PHE A 90 -14.12 -11.90 -11.76
C PHE A 90 -14.04 -10.40 -11.50
N PHE A 91 -13.35 -10.04 -10.41
CA PHE A 91 -12.95 -8.67 -10.17
C PHE A 91 -11.52 -8.63 -9.65
N TYR A 92 -10.73 -7.70 -10.19
CA TYR A 92 -9.62 -7.18 -9.42
C TYR A 92 -10.11 -6.17 -8.41
N VAL A 93 -9.45 -6.10 -7.25
CA VAL A 93 -9.65 -5.05 -6.26
C VAL A 93 -8.37 -4.24 -6.15
N TYR A 94 -8.41 -3.00 -6.64
CA TYR A 94 -7.33 -2.03 -6.56
C TYR A 94 -7.27 -1.45 -5.14
N LYS A 95 -6.16 -1.67 -4.46
CA LYS A 95 -5.90 -1.19 -3.10
C LYS A 95 -4.65 -0.32 -3.04
N SER A 96 -4.30 0.15 -1.84
CA SER A 96 -3.02 0.83 -1.56
C SER A 96 -1.80 0.16 -2.19
N LEU A 97 -0.82 1.00 -2.53
CA LEU A 97 0.42 0.62 -3.19
C LEU A 97 1.27 -0.27 -2.29
N ARG A 98 1.67 -1.44 -2.80
CA ARG A 98 2.61 -2.32 -2.08
C ARG A 98 4.01 -1.71 -2.03
N HIS A 99 4.45 -1.10 -3.12
CA HIS A 99 5.76 -0.47 -3.22
C HIS A 99 5.65 0.96 -3.74
N PRO A 100 5.19 1.91 -2.91
CA PRO A 100 5.22 3.31 -3.31
C PRO A 100 6.67 3.73 -3.65
N GLU A 101 6.79 4.67 -4.58
CA GLU A 101 7.97 5.13 -5.34
C GLU A 101 8.42 4.23 -6.50
N LEU A 102 7.90 3.01 -6.62
CA LEU A 102 8.23 2.16 -7.76
C LEU A 102 7.58 2.75 -9.02
N GLY A 103 8.38 3.12 -10.01
CA GLY A 103 7.89 3.83 -11.20
C GLY A 103 7.51 5.30 -10.93
N GLY A 104 7.83 5.84 -9.74
CA GLY A 104 7.48 7.22 -9.35
C GLY A 104 6.13 7.35 -8.64
N TYR A 105 5.26 6.35 -8.68
CA TYR A 105 3.94 6.41 -8.06
C TYR A 105 4.00 6.39 -6.52
N VAL A 106 3.36 7.36 -5.87
CA VAL A 106 3.18 7.42 -4.41
C VAL A 106 1.70 7.18 -4.07
N GLU A 107 1.40 6.82 -2.83
CA GLU A 107 0.03 6.52 -2.39
C GLU A 107 -0.94 7.67 -2.75
N ALA A 108 -2.16 7.29 -3.16
CA ALA A 108 -3.24 8.23 -3.41
C ALA A 108 -3.61 9.01 -2.15
N GLN A 109 -3.82 10.32 -2.28
CA GLN A 109 -4.21 11.22 -1.18
C GLN A 109 -5.73 11.31 -1.02
N ASN A 110 -6.47 10.95 -2.06
CA ASN A 110 -7.93 10.94 -2.08
C ASN A 110 -8.46 9.83 -3.00
N GLN A 111 -9.79 9.66 -3.01
CA GLN A 111 -10.43 8.61 -3.79
C GLN A 111 -10.29 8.80 -5.32
N ASN A 112 -10.31 10.05 -5.79
CA ASN A 112 -10.17 10.35 -7.22
C ASN A 112 -8.79 9.90 -7.73
N GLU A 113 -7.74 10.16 -6.96
CA GLU A 113 -6.39 9.70 -7.29
C GLU A 113 -6.27 8.18 -7.27
N ARG A 114 -6.96 7.50 -6.35
CA ARG A 114 -7.00 6.04 -6.35
C ARG A 114 -7.66 5.50 -7.62
N LEU A 115 -8.73 6.13 -8.09
CA LEU A 115 -9.39 5.77 -9.35
C LEU A 115 -8.50 6.07 -10.56
N LEU A 116 -7.76 7.18 -10.55
CA LEU A 116 -6.75 7.45 -11.58
C LEU A 116 -5.70 6.34 -11.58
N GLN A 117 -5.15 5.97 -10.42
CA GLN A 117 -4.12 4.91 -10.36
C GLN A 117 -4.66 3.54 -10.78
N LEU A 118 -5.94 3.25 -10.50
CA LEU A 118 -6.61 2.07 -11.03
C LEU A 118 -6.66 2.11 -12.55
N LYS A 119 -7.07 3.25 -13.14
CA LYS A 119 -7.10 3.43 -14.59
C LYS A 119 -5.72 3.18 -15.21
N GLU A 120 -4.68 3.79 -14.64
CA GLU A 120 -3.30 3.60 -15.05
C GLU A 120 -2.88 2.12 -14.96
N ALA A 121 -3.22 1.43 -13.88
CA ALA A 121 -2.94 0.01 -13.74
C ALA A 121 -3.66 -0.83 -14.79
N ARG A 122 -4.92 -0.53 -15.11
CA ARG A 122 -5.69 -1.22 -16.15
C ARG A 122 -5.05 -1.05 -17.52
N GLU A 123 -4.64 0.17 -17.86
CA GLU A 123 -4.00 0.49 -19.14
C GLU A 123 -2.61 -0.16 -19.25
N MET A 124 -1.80 -0.06 -18.19
CA MET A 124 -0.46 -0.68 -18.13
C MET A 124 -0.52 -2.21 -18.25
N LEU A 125 -1.52 -2.85 -17.63
CA LEU A 125 -1.63 -4.30 -17.54
C LEU A 125 -2.49 -4.93 -18.65
N GLY A 126 -3.27 -4.14 -19.40
CA GLY A 126 -4.13 -4.64 -20.48
C GLY A 126 -5.21 -5.63 -20.02
N THR A 127 -5.63 -5.57 -18.76
CA THR A 127 -6.58 -6.54 -18.17
C THR A 127 -7.97 -6.42 -18.78
N GLN A 128 -8.61 -7.58 -19.00
CA GLN A 128 -10.00 -7.68 -19.44
C GLN A 128 -10.97 -7.87 -18.26
N ALA A 129 -10.53 -8.56 -17.20
CA ALA A 129 -11.38 -8.71 -16.01
C ALA A 129 -11.68 -7.32 -15.39
N PRO A 130 -12.93 -7.06 -14.97
CA PRO A 130 -13.32 -5.79 -14.36
C PRO A 130 -12.52 -5.45 -13.09
N TRP A 131 -12.40 -4.15 -12.81
CA TRP A 131 -11.75 -3.63 -11.61
C TRP A 131 -12.75 -2.94 -10.68
N LEU A 132 -12.55 -3.15 -9.38
CA LEU A 132 -13.10 -2.36 -8.30
C LEU A 132 -11.97 -1.57 -7.64
N ALA A 133 -12.27 -0.39 -7.11
CA ALA A 133 -11.39 0.32 -6.21
C ALA A 133 -11.84 0.11 -4.77
N ASP A 134 -10.86 -0.15 -3.91
CA ASP A 134 -11.02 -0.07 -2.45
C ASP A 134 -11.22 1.41 -2.05
N SER A 135 -11.92 1.63 -0.95
CA SER A 135 -12.08 2.95 -0.34
C SER A 135 -10.75 3.47 0.17
N ILE A 136 -10.52 4.79 0.20
CA ILE A 136 -9.23 5.41 0.51
C ILE A 136 -8.57 4.87 1.81
N ASP A 137 -9.39 4.52 2.81
CA ASP A 137 -9.01 3.91 4.09
C ASP A 137 -8.63 2.42 4.02
N ASN A 138 -8.81 1.77 2.86
CA ASN A 138 -8.55 0.35 2.58
C ASN A 138 -9.50 -0.63 3.28
N SER A 139 -10.79 -0.29 3.37
CA SER A 139 -11.79 -1.08 4.08
C SER A 139 -11.89 -2.53 3.57
N ILE A 140 -11.81 -2.77 2.26
CA ILE A 140 -11.87 -4.11 1.68
C ILE A 140 -10.62 -4.91 2.04
N ARG A 141 -9.43 -4.33 1.86
CA ARG A 141 -8.17 -4.97 2.22
C ARG A 141 -8.18 -5.41 3.68
N ASP A 142 -8.59 -4.53 4.58
CA ASP A 142 -8.54 -4.80 6.01
C ASP A 142 -9.60 -5.84 6.42
N ALA A 143 -10.82 -5.73 5.89
CA ALA A 143 -11.88 -6.69 6.16
C ALA A 143 -11.54 -8.10 5.64
N LEU A 144 -10.93 -8.20 4.46
CA LEU A 144 -10.47 -9.48 3.89
C LEU A 144 -9.13 -9.95 4.45
N GLN A 145 -8.45 -9.12 5.25
CA GLN A 145 -7.08 -9.33 5.72
C GLN A 145 -6.13 -9.63 4.56
N SER A 146 -6.28 -8.88 3.47
CA SER A 146 -5.69 -9.22 2.19
C SER A 146 -4.25 -8.71 2.07
N GLY A 147 -3.38 -9.60 1.58
CA GLY A 147 -2.03 -9.24 1.12
C GLY A 147 -2.04 -8.74 -0.33
N SER A 148 -0.86 -8.33 -0.82
CA SER A 148 -0.68 -7.64 -2.10
C SER A 148 -1.04 -8.42 -3.37
N ARG A 149 -1.36 -9.72 -3.28
CA ARG A 149 -1.79 -10.57 -4.40
C ARG A 149 -2.72 -11.70 -3.95
N SER A 150 -3.49 -11.44 -2.89
CA SER A 150 -4.42 -12.44 -2.37
C SER A 150 -5.55 -12.70 -3.37
N VAL A 151 -6.06 -13.92 -3.38
CA VAL A 151 -7.23 -14.30 -4.19
C VAL A 151 -8.27 -14.95 -3.27
N TYR A 152 -9.53 -14.64 -3.53
CA TYR A 152 -10.69 -15.20 -2.85
C TYR A 152 -11.68 -15.72 -3.88
N LEU A 153 -12.32 -16.84 -3.61
CA LEU A 153 -13.51 -17.29 -4.33
C LEU A 153 -14.69 -17.25 -3.37
N VAL A 154 -15.72 -16.53 -3.77
CA VAL A 154 -16.98 -16.38 -3.04
C VAL A 154 -18.03 -17.25 -3.74
N SER A 155 -18.82 -18.00 -2.97
CA SER A 155 -19.95 -18.77 -3.49
C SER A 155 -21.19 -17.88 -3.73
N PRO A 156 -22.18 -18.36 -4.50
CA PRO A 156 -23.45 -17.64 -4.70
C PRO A 156 -24.16 -17.22 -3.42
N GLU A 157 -23.95 -17.95 -2.31
CA GLU A 157 -24.52 -17.63 -0.99
C GLU A 157 -23.69 -16.58 -0.23
N GLY A 158 -22.71 -15.95 -0.87
CA GLY A 158 -21.87 -14.91 -0.27
C GLY A 158 -20.84 -15.44 0.73
N LYS A 159 -20.43 -16.73 0.64
CA LYS A 159 -19.41 -17.32 1.53
C LYS A 159 -18.06 -17.41 0.82
N ILE A 160 -16.98 -17.04 1.52
CA ILE A 160 -15.61 -17.29 1.05
C ILE A 160 -15.33 -18.79 1.14
N VAL A 161 -15.27 -19.46 -0.02
CA VAL A 161 -15.03 -20.90 -0.15
C VAL A 161 -13.59 -21.25 -0.52
N PHE A 162 -12.84 -20.30 -1.08
CA PHE A 162 -11.39 -20.38 -1.25
C PHE A 162 -10.75 -19.04 -0.91
N SER A 163 -9.55 -19.10 -0.32
CA SER A 163 -8.75 -17.92 0.00
C SER A 163 -7.27 -18.31 0.05
N HIS A 164 -6.44 -17.51 -0.61
CA HIS A 164 -5.00 -17.74 -0.60
C HIS A 164 -4.25 -16.41 -0.73
N ASN A 165 -3.25 -16.19 0.13
CA ASN A 165 -2.47 -14.94 0.14
C ASN A 165 -1.58 -14.80 -1.09
N LYS A 166 -1.05 -15.95 -1.53
CA LYS A 166 0.03 -16.03 -2.50
C LYS A 166 -0.15 -17.20 -3.49
N PRO A 167 -1.31 -17.30 -4.16
CA PRO A 167 -1.62 -18.48 -4.97
C PRO A 167 -0.65 -18.63 -6.13
N THR A 168 -0.46 -19.88 -6.51
CA THR A 168 0.10 -20.31 -7.78
C THR A 168 -1.02 -20.46 -8.82
N ARG A 169 -0.65 -20.72 -10.08
CA ARG A 169 -1.61 -21.06 -11.13
C ARG A 169 -2.48 -22.26 -10.75
N SER A 170 -1.88 -23.33 -10.26
CA SER A 170 -2.61 -24.56 -9.91
C SER A 170 -3.62 -24.29 -8.80
N ASP A 171 -3.25 -23.52 -7.77
CA ASP A 171 -4.15 -23.21 -6.66
C ASP A 171 -5.46 -22.53 -7.13
N ILE A 172 -5.37 -21.60 -8.09
CA ILE A 172 -6.54 -20.89 -8.64
C ILE A 172 -7.40 -21.85 -9.46
N ARG A 173 -6.77 -22.66 -10.32
CA ARG A 173 -7.48 -23.59 -11.22
C ARG A 173 -8.13 -24.73 -10.45
N GLU A 174 -7.47 -25.29 -9.45
CA GLU A 174 -8.02 -26.33 -8.58
C GLU A 174 -9.25 -25.80 -7.82
N ALA A 175 -9.17 -24.58 -7.29
CA ALA A 175 -10.30 -23.96 -6.60
C ALA A 175 -11.51 -23.75 -7.54
N LEU A 176 -11.29 -23.16 -8.73
CA LEU A 176 -12.36 -22.97 -9.71
C LEU A 176 -12.93 -24.31 -10.19
N SER A 177 -12.08 -25.30 -10.45
CA SER A 177 -12.51 -26.65 -10.82
C SER A 177 -13.39 -27.29 -9.76
N GLN A 178 -13.02 -27.15 -8.49
CA GLN A 178 -13.76 -27.74 -7.37
C GLN A 178 -15.14 -27.11 -7.18
N PHE A 179 -15.25 -25.78 -7.29
CA PHE A 179 -16.47 -25.06 -6.92
C PHE A 179 -17.34 -24.66 -8.11
N VAL A 180 -16.77 -24.54 -9.29
CA VAL A 180 -17.47 -24.08 -10.51
C VAL A 180 -17.57 -25.21 -11.54
N GLY A 181 -16.48 -25.98 -11.74
CA GLY A 181 -16.43 -27.11 -12.65
C GLY A 181 -15.14 -27.21 -13.46
N GLU A 182 -14.86 -28.37 -14.02
CA GLU A 182 -13.68 -28.58 -14.86
C GLU A 182 -13.80 -27.88 -16.22
N ILE A 183 -12.68 -27.38 -16.73
CA ILE A 183 -12.53 -26.86 -18.10
C ILE A 183 -11.64 -27.85 -18.86
N GLU A 184 -12.15 -28.41 -19.96
CA GLU A 184 -11.44 -29.45 -20.72
C GLU A 184 -10.13 -28.94 -21.35
N GLN A 185 -10.13 -27.68 -21.83
CA GLN A 185 -8.97 -27.05 -22.48
C GLN A 185 -8.68 -25.70 -21.83
N PRO A 186 -8.00 -25.66 -20.67
CA PRO A 186 -7.73 -24.42 -19.97
C PRO A 186 -6.78 -23.52 -20.76
N THR A 187 -7.16 -22.26 -20.96
CA THR A 187 -6.31 -21.23 -21.56
C THR A 187 -5.03 -21.05 -20.74
N LEU A 188 -3.89 -20.96 -21.42
CA LEU A 188 -2.59 -20.65 -20.84
C LEU A 188 -2.39 -19.12 -20.81
N ALA A 189 -1.80 -18.59 -19.74
CA ALA A 189 -1.43 -17.17 -19.69
C ALA A 189 -0.54 -16.71 -20.86
N SER A 190 0.28 -17.61 -21.41
CA SER A 190 1.13 -17.34 -22.58
C SER A 190 0.38 -17.25 -23.91
N GLU A 191 -0.88 -17.66 -23.95
CA GLU A 191 -1.74 -17.55 -25.14
C GLU A 191 -2.45 -16.20 -25.22
N LEU A 192 -2.41 -15.42 -24.13
CA LEU A 192 -2.99 -14.09 -24.07
C LEU A 192 -2.01 -13.05 -24.61
N ASP A 193 -2.52 -12.10 -25.40
CA ASP A 193 -1.76 -10.94 -25.87
C ASP A 193 -1.74 -9.83 -24.80
N LEU A 194 -1.06 -10.11 -23.68
CA LEU A 194 -0.92 -9.19 -22.55
C LEU A 194 0.40 -8.38 -22.63
N PRO A 195 0.40 -7.12 -22.17
CA PRO A 195 1.60 -6.28 -22.15
C PRO A 195 2.79 -6.91 -21.42
N GLN A 196 3.98 -6.82 -22.03
CA GLN A 196 5.24 -7.21 -21.40
C GLN A 196 5.77 -6.08 -20.53
N LEU A 197 5.69 -6.28 -19.21
CA LEU A 197 6.10 -5.27 -18.24
C LEU A 197 7.62 -5.23 -18.08
N PRO A 198 8.24 -4.03 -18.04
CA PRO A 198 9.67 -3.92 -17.84
C PRO A 198 10.05 -4.42 -16.44
N ARG A 199 11.21 -5.06 -16.34
CA ARG A 199 11.78 -5.39 -15.02
C ARG A 199 12.16 -4.10 -14.31
N HIS A 200 11.56 -3.87 -13.15
CA HIS A 200 11.92 -2.74 -12.32
C HIS A 200 13.36 -2.86 -11.80
N ARG A 201 14.14 -1.80 -12.01
CA ARG A 201 15.46 -1.65 -11.38
C ARG A 201 15.25 -1.09 -9.97
N GLN A 202 16.07 -1.56 -9.04
CA GLN A 202 16.09 -0.98 -7.70
C GLN A 202 16.65 0.44 -7.77
N ASN A 203 15.98 1.39 -7.12
CA ASN A 203 16.53 2.73 -6.94
C ASN A 203 17.77 2.65 -6.04
N LEU A 204 18.81 3.41 -6.38
CA LEU A 204 19.98 3.55 -5.53
C LEU A 204 19.60 4.31 -4.26
N ASN A 205 19.89 3.72 -3.10
CA ASN A 205 19.68 4.32 -1.79
C ASN A 205 20.97 5.03 -1.35
N VAL A 206 21.23 6.20 -1.93
CA VAL A 206 22.46 6.97 -1.76
C VAL A 206 22.14 8.44 -1.54
N ASP A 207 22.99 9.12 -0.78
CA ASP A 207 22.92 10.57 -0.63
C ASP A 207 23.28 11.28 -1.94
N SER A 208 22.62 12.41 -2.19
CA SER A 208 22.93 13.35 -3.28
C SER A 208 22.37 14.73 -2.93
N GLU A 209 22.55 15.71 -3.80
CA GLU A 209 22.01 17.06 -3.59
C GLU A 209 20.48 17.12 -3.43
N ILE A 210 19.74 16.14 -3.99
CA ILE A 210 18.27 16.12 -3.96
C ILE A 210 17.68 14.89 -3.26
N ARG A 211 18.54 13.97 -2.77
CA ARG A 211 18.12 12.71 -2.15
C ARG A 211 18.89 12.44 -0.87
N VAL A 212 18.26 11.74 0.05
CA VAL A 212 18.91 11.25 1.26
C VAL A 212 18.84 9.73 1.34
N ALA A 213 19.93 9.10 1.76
CA ALA A 213 19.97 7.68 2.03
C ALA A 213 19.06 7.37 3.24
N ARG A 214 18.20 6.36 3.06
CA ARG A 214 17.25 5.88 4.08
C ARG A 214 17.75 4.60 4.73
N PRO A 215 17.93 4.55 6.06
CA PRO A 215 18.25 3.32 6.74
C PRO A 215 17.09 2.32 6.67
N GLU A 216 17.39 1.06 6.97
CA GLU A 216 16.36 0.04 7.20
C GLU A 216 15.59 0.35 8.48
N GLY A 217 14.29 0.03 8.50
CA GLY A 217 13.50 0.10 9.72
C GLY A 217 12.67 1.36 9.92
N LEU A 218 12.58 2.26 8.93
CA LEU A 218 11.68 3.40 9.03
C LEU A 218 10.23 2.96 8.88
N THR A 219 9.35 3.62 9.62
CA THR A 219 7.90 3.40 9.61
C THR A 219 7.24 4.46 8.74
N ILE A 220 6.45 4.02 7.75
CA ILE A 220 5.62 4.93 6.94
C ILE A 220 4.52 5.51 7.83
N LEU A 221 4.43 6.83 7.85
CA LEU A 221 3.48 7.56 8.69
C LEU A 221 2.15 7.78 7.98
N VAL A 222 1.07 7.89 8.78
CA VAL A 222 -0.21 8.40 8.28
C VAL A 222 -0.04 9.85 7.86
N GLN A 223 -0.54 10.14 6.67
CA GLN A 223 -0.52 11.47 6.05
C GLN A 223 -1.93 11.77 5.58
N THR A 224 -2.45 12.92 5.98
CA THR A 224 -3.80 13.36 5.62
C THR A 224 -3.70 14.70 4.92
N ALA A 225 -4.06 14.72 3.64
CA ALA A 225 -4.27 15.93 2.86
C ALA A 225 -5.34 16.83 3.53
N LYS A 226 -5.04 18.12 3.72
CA LYS A 226 -6.01 19.07 4.31
C LYS A 226 -7.08 19.54 3.33
N THR A 227 -6.81 19.47 2.03
CA THR A 227 -7.70 19.87 0.92
C THR A 227 -7.86 18.69 -0.05
N PRO A 228 -8.54 17.60 0.35
CA PRO A 228 -8.59 16.35 -0.42
C PRO A 228 -9.27 16.48 -1.79
N GLU A 229 -10.04 17.55 -2.02
CA GLU A 229 -10.67 17.87 -3.31
C GLU A 229 -9.68 18.39 -4.37
N GLN A 230 -8.48 18.82 -3.98
CA GLN A 230 -7.45 19.27 -4.91
C GLN A 230 -6.76 18.10 -5.60
N THR A 231 -6.14 18.39 -6.74
CA THR A 231 -5.25 17.45 -7.43
C THR A 231 -3.85 17.49 -6.81
N TYR A 232 -3.27 16.33 -6.47
CA TYR A 232 -1.92 16.25 -5.93
C TYR A 232 -0.89 15.89 -6.98
N TYR A 233 -0.45 16.92 -7.71
CA TYR A 233 0.64 16.82 -8.68
C TYR A 233 1.97 16.39 -8.06
N VAL A 234 2.28 16.85 -6.85
CA VAL A 234 3.41 16.36 -6.07
C VAL A 234 2.87 15.75 -4.78
N LYS A 235 3.37 14.56 -4.44
CA LYS A 235 2.91 13.80 -3.28
C LYS A 235 3.97 13.73 -2.20
N LEU A 236 3.53 13.94 -0.97
CA LEU A 236 4.34 13.73 0.23
C LEU A 236 4.50 12.24 0.51
N ARG A 237 5.66 11.88 1.02
CA ARG A 237 5.90 10.64 1.76
C ARG A 237 6.67 10.97 3.04
N ALA A 238 6.09 10.61 4.18
CA ALA A 238 6.70 10.77 5.49
C ALA A 238 7.03 9.42 6.12
N GLU A 239 8.25 9.26 6.63
CA GLU A 239 8.69 8.07 7.36
C GLU A 239 9.46 8.47 8.61
N ALA A 240 9.25 7.80 9.75
CA ALA A 240 10.00 8.06 10.98
C ALA A 240 10.84 6.86 11.38
N ASP A 241 11.97 7.11 12.05
CA ASP A 241 12.66 6.06 12.77
C ASP A 241 11.89 5.63 14.03
N ALA A 242 12.27 4.48 14.58
CA ALA A 242 11.61 3.92 15.74
C ALA A 242 11.81 4.76 17.02
N GLU A 243 12.93 5.49 17.13
CA GLU A 243 13.25 6.31 18.30
C GLU A 243 12.29 7.50 18.39
N LEU A 244 12.03 8.16 17.26
CA LEU A 244 11.09 9.26 17.15
C LEU A 244 9.68 8.83 17.58
N LEU A 245 9.22 7.67 17.11
CA LEU A 245 7.90 7.14 17.47
C LEU A 245 7.78 6.76 18.95
N GLN A 246 8.87 6.29 19.57
CA GLN A 246 8.86 5.80 20.95
C GLN A 246 9.13 6.87 21.99
N THR A 247 9.91 7.89 21.64
CA THR A 247 10.44 8.87 22.61
C THR A 247 10.04 10.31 22.29
N GLY A 248 9.61 10.61 21.06
CA GLY A 248 9.43 11.98 20.57
C GLY A 248 10.70 12.62 20.01
N THR A 249 11.85 11.94 20.10
CA THR A 249 13.12 12.42 19.56
C THR A 249 13.70 11.44 18.54
N GLY A 250 14.11 11.92 17.37
CA GLY A 250 14.69 11.09 16.31
C GLY A 250 14.61 11.74 14.93
N LYS A 251 14.63 10.92 13.88
CA LYS A 251 14.62 11.38 12.49
C LYS A 251 13.30 11.15 11.79
N LEU A 252 12.84 12.20 11.10
CA LEU A 252 11.72 12.20 10.17
C LEU A 252 12.28 12.38 8.75
N PHE A 253 12.00 11.41 7.89
CA PHE A 253 12.22 11.50 6.45
C PHE A 253 11.01 12.16 5.79
N LEU A 254 11.27 13.15 4.94
CA LEU A 254 10.27 13.78 4.08
C LEU A 254 10.72 13.61 2.63
N GLY A 255 9.86 13.04 1.79
CA GLY A 255 10.08 12.94 0.34
C GLY A 255 8.91 13.52 -0.44
N PHE A 256 9.23 14.22 -1.53
CA PHE A 256 8.26 14.88 -2.40
C PHE A 256 8.45 14.41 -3.83
N TYR A 257 7.39 13.83 -4.41
CA TYR A 257 7.44 13.09 -5.66
C TYR A 257 6.45 13.67 -6.66
N PRO A 258 6.89 14.21 -7.81
CA PRO A 258 6.01 14.46 -8.94
C PRO A 258 5.29 13.18 -9.32
N ASP A 259 3.97 13.21 -9.38
CA ASP A 259 3.17 12.02 -9.68
C ASP A 259 3.12 11.79 -11.21
N PRO A 260 3.67 10.65 -11.70
CA PRO A 260 3.64 10.32 -13.12
C PRO A 260 2.23 10.30 -13.71
N ILE A 261 1.19 10.05 -12.89
CA ILE A 261 -0.19 9.96 -13.36
C ILE A 261 -0.72 11.26 -13.97
N HIS A 262 -0.09 12.38 -13.63
CA HIS A 262 -0.40 13.70 -14.15
C HIS A 262 0.62 14.18 -15.18
N ASN A 263 1.61 13.35 -15.55
CA ASN A 263 2.75 13.74 -16.38
C ASN A 263 3.48 15.00 -15.86
N VAL A 264 3.47 15.20 -14.54
CA VAL A 264 4.05 16.38 -13.92
C VAL A 264 5.55 16.23 -13.71
N HIS A 265 6.27 17.33 -13.82
CA HIS A 265 7.68 17.46 -13.57
C HIS A 265 8.00 18.74 -12.79
N TRP A 266 9.19 18.79 -12.20
CA TRP A 266 9.76 20.00 -11.66
C TRP A 266 10.24 20.91 -12.77
N ASN A 267 9.96 22.20 -12.65
CA ASN A 267 10.64 23.23 -13.42
C ASN A 267 11.86 23.73 -12.63
N ASN A 268 13.07 23.37 -13.04
CA ASN A 268 14.30 23.77 -12.34
C ASN A 268 14.72 25.21 -12.67
N LEU A 269 14.03 25.89 -13.58
CA LEU A 269 14.30 27.31 -13.89
C LEU A 269 13.56 28.25 -12.93
N THR A 270 12.48 27.80 -12.29
CA THR A 270 11.71 28.57 -11.30
C THR A 270 12.33 28.50 -9.90
N GLU A 271 11.65 29.09 -8.93
CA GLU A 271 11.96 28.92 -7.52
C GLU A 271 11.85 27.43 -7.13
N PRO A 272 12.77 26.92 -6.29
CA PRO A 272 12.72 25.55 -5.85
C PRO A 272 11.52 25.31 -4.93
N MET A 273 11.03 24.07 -4.93
CA MET A 273 10.05 23.61 -3.95
C MET A 273 10.56 23.87 -2.51
N LYS A 274 9.66 24.32 -1.64
CA LYS A 274 9.91 24.60 -0.23
C LYS A 274 8.88 23.88 0.63
N TYR A 275 9.30 23.36 1.79
CA TYR A 275 8.38 22.98 2.85
C TYR A 275 8.57 23.83 4.10
N THR A 276 7.50 23.97 4.88
CA THR A 276 7.50 24.54 6.23
C THR A 276 6.71 23.63 7.16
N LEU A 277 7.25 23.37 8.34
CA LEU A 277 6.59 22.59 9.39
C LEU A 277 5.94 23.52 10.42
N THR A 278 4.70 23.20 10.80
CA THR A 278 4.02 23.81 11.94
C THR A 278 3.99 22.80 13.08
N LEU A 279 4.62 23.16 14.19
CA LEU A 279 4.89 22.26 15.29
C LEU A 279 4.03 22.58 16.53
N PRO A 280 3.60 21.57 17.30
CA PRO A 280 3.04 21.78 18.63
C PRO A 280 4.02 22.50 19.57
N LYS A 281 3.49 23.13 20.62
CA LYS A 281 4.31 23.78 21.65
C LYS A 281 5.24 22.75 22.32
N GLY A 282 6.52 23.10 22.49
CA GLY A 282 7.52 22.23 23.11
C GLY A 282 8.15 21.21 22.15
N VAL A 283 7.86 21.30 20.86
CA VAL A 283 8.45 20.46 19.81
C VAL A 283 9.40 21.30 18.97
N GLU A 284 10.60 20.79 18.72
CA GLU A 284 11.59 21.39 17.84
C GLU A 284 11.82 20.48 16.63
N ALA A 285 11.95 21.08 15.45
CA ALA A 285 12.33 20.39 14.23
C ALA A 285 13.48 21.13 13.55
N THR A 286 14.50 20.41 13.10
CA THR A 286 15.66 20.98 12.40
C THR A 286 15.97 20.19 11.13
N PRO A 287 15.84 20.81 9.93
CA PRO A 287 15.30 22.14 9.70
C PRO A 287 13.76 22.16 9.77
N MET A 288 13.20 23.23 10.36
CA MET A 288 11.74 23.46 10.41
C MET A 288 11.18 23.90 9.05
N GLU A 289 12.01 24.53 8.21
CA GLU A 289 11.72 24.84 6.82
C GLU A 289 12.96 24.60 5.97
N ALA A 290 12.76 24.15 4.73
CA ALA A 290 13.85 24.00 3.78
C ALA A 290 13.37 24.14 2.34
N SER A 291 14.25 24.65 1.48
CA SER A 291 14.08 24.65 0.04
C SER A 291 14.90 23.52 -0.57
N ALA A 292 14.35 22.85 -1.57
CA ALA A 292 15.03 21.82 -2.33
C ALA A 292 16.18 22.41 -3.16
N ASN A 293 17.25 21.65 -3.32
CA ASN A 293 18.18 21.93 -4.41
C ASN A 293 17.49 21.67 -5.76
N LYS A 294 17.91 22.43 -6.77
CA LYS A 294 17.48 22.22 -8.16
C LYS A 294 18.00 20.86 -8.65
N GLY A 295 17.15 20.15 -9.38
CA GLY A 295 17.52 18.87 -9.98
C GLY A 295 18.38 19.04 -11.24
N PRO A 296 18.71 17.95 -11.92
CA PRO A 296 19.49 18.00 -13.15
C PRO A 296 18.68 18.57 -14.32
N GLY A 297 19.31 19.44 -15.10
CA GLY A 297 18.71 20.05 -16.30
C GLY A 297 17.58 21.03 -15.99
N ASP A 298 16.92 21.52 -17.05
CA ASP A 298 15.86 22.53 -16.92
C ASP A 298 14.56 21.96 -16.34
N LYS A 299 14.33 20.65 -16.50
CA LYS A 299 13.21 19.92 -15.92
C LYS A 299 13.58 18.49 -15.55
N ASP A 300 12.97 17.96 -14.49
CA ASP A 300 13.13 16.56 -14.09
C ASP A 300 11.96 16.03 -13.25
N THR A 301 11.93 14.72 -13.02
CA THR A 301 10.90 14.02 -12.21
C THR A 301 11.50 13.37 -10.95
N GLN A 302 12.74 13.69 -10.59
CA GLN A 302 13.40 13.08 -9.43
C GLN A 302 12.77 13.59 -8.13
N PRO A 303 12.69 12.77 -7.08
CA PRO A 303 12.17 13.27 -5.81
C PRO A 303 13.06 14.34 -5.20
N ARG A 304 12.46 15.17 -4.35
CA ARG A 304 13.18 16.04 -3.41
C ARG A 304 13.02 15.45 -2.02
N GLN A 305 14.12 15.18 -1.33
CA GLN A 305 14.09 14.45 -0.06
C GLN A 305 14.94 15.11 1.01
N PHE A 306 14.48 15.02 2.25
CA PHE A 306 15.06 15.71 3.40
C PHE A 306 15.06 14.82 4.63
N TRP A 307 16.07 15.03 5.48
CA TRP A 307 16.04 14.60 6.87
C TRP A 307 15.68 15.77 7.76
N VAL A 308 14.75 15.54 8.67
CA VAL A 308 14.39 16.45 9.75
C VAL A 308 14.69 15.76 11.07
N THR A 309 15.48 16.40 11.91
CA THR A 309 15.68 15.99 13.31
C THR A 309 14.56 16.58 14.14
N VAL A 310 13.79 15.75 14.83
CA VAL A 310 12.68 16.17 15.69
C VAL A 310 13.06 15.91 17.15
N LYS A 311 12.69 16.82 18.04
CA LYS A 311 12.85 16.71 19.49
C LYS A 311 11.58 17.15 20.19
N ALA A 312 11.15 16.34 21.16
CA ALA A 312 10.02 16.62 22.04
C ALA A 312 10.21 15.90 23.38
N ASP A 313 9.46 16.31 24.39
CA ASP A 313 9.50 15.73 25.75
C ASP A 313 8.83 14.33 25.83
N GLY A 314 8.18 13.89 24.75
CA GLY A 314 7.53 12.59 24.66
C GLY A 314 6.96 12.32 23.26
N PRO A 315 6.38 11.13 23.04
CA PRO A 315 5.79 10.74 21.75
C PRO A 315 4.83 11.79 21.19
N LEU A 316 5.01 12.10 19.91
CA LEU A 316 4.21 13.09 19.21
C LEU A 316 2.90 12.46 18.72
N SER A 317 1.84 13.27 18.67
CA SER A 317 0.60 12.90 17.98
C SER A 317 0.70 13.22 16.50
N SER A 318 0.90 14.49 16.16
CA SER A 318 0.96 14.98 14.79
C SER A 318 1.71 16.30 14.67
N ILE A 319 2.15 16.60 13.44
CA ILE A 319 2.61 17.91 12.99
C ILE A 319 1.92 18.25 11.67
N ASP A 320 1.90 19.52 11.31
CA ASP A 320 1.44 19.95 10.00
C ASP A 320 2.62 20.33 9.10
N LEU A 321 2.47 20.05 7.81
CA LEU A 321 3.42 20.38 6.76
C LEU A 321 2.72 21.18 5.67
N SER A 322 3.27 22.33 5.32
CA SER A 322 2.91 23.09 4.13
C SER A 322 4.01 22.96 3.09
N MET A 323 3.66 22.59 1.86
CA MET A 323 4.56 22.47 0.72
C MET A 323 4.16 23.50 -0.34
N HIS A 324 5.10 24.36 -0.70
CA HIS A 324 5.00 25.26 -1.85
C HIS A 324 5.86 24.75 -2.99
N TYR A 325 5.31 24.71 -4.21
CA TYR A 325 6.02 24.24 -5.38
C TYR A 325 5.42 24.72 -6.70
N PHE A 326 6.18 24.56 -7.79
CA PHE A 326 5.68 24.67 -9.14
C PHE A 326 5.46 23.26 -9.71
N GLY A 327 4.20 22.89 -9.95
CA GLY A 327 3.84 21.65 -10.64
C GLY A 327 3.63 21.95 -12.11
N CYS A 328 4.43 21.35 -12.99
CA CYS A 328 4.38 21.66 -14.42
C CYS A 328 4.16 20.41 -15.27
N THR A 329 3.23 20.49 -16.21
CA THR A 329 3.02 19.54 -17.31
C THR A 329 3.55 20.16 -18.61
N GLU A 330 3.26 19.58 -19.77
CA GLU A 330 3.63 20.21 -21.05
C GLU A 330 2.87 21.52 -21.31
N ASP A 331 1.61 21.59 -20.88
CA ASP A 331 0.70 22.70 -21.19
C ASP A 331 0.44 23.64 -20.01
N MET A 332 0.92 23.30 -18.81
CA MET A 332 0.61 24.01 -17.57
C MET A 332 1.84 24.10 -16.66
N CYS A 333 1.99 25.20 -15.93
CA CYS A 333 3.00 25.33 -14.87
C CYS A 333 2.46 26.29 -13.80
N GLU A 334 1.98 25.72 -12.70
CA GLU A 334 1.26 26.46 -11.66
C GLU A 334 2.02 26.47 -10.33
N ALA A 335 2.01 27.62 -9.67
CA ALA A 335 2.43 27.75 -8.29
C ALA A 335 1.34 27.20 -7.38
N LEU A 336 1.66 26.16 -6.61
CA LEU A 336 0.72 25.42 -5.78
C LEU A 336 1.22 25.40 -4.34
N THR A 337 0.26 25.38 -3.42
CA THR A 337 0.51 25.13 -2.00
C THR A 337 -0.40 23.99 -1.56
N GLN A 338 0.19 22.96 -0.96
CA GLN A 338 -0.52 21.82 -0.42
C GLN A 338 -0.16 21.62 1.03
N GLU A 339 -1.15 21.24 1.83
CA GLU A 339 -0.98 21.07 3.26
C GLU A 339 -1.37 19.66 3.67
N TYR A 340 -0.59 19.12 4.60
CA TYR A 340 -0.77 17.78 5.14
C TYR A 340 -0.70 17.83 6.66
N THR A 341 -1.48 16.97 7.30
CA THR A 341 -1.22 16.55 8.68
C THR A 341 -0.46 15.23 8.63
N ILE A 342 0.69 15.17 9.30
CA ILE A 342 1.49 13.97 9.49
C ILE A 342 1.24 13.46 10.90
N GLU A 343 0.63 12.29 11.03
CA GLU A 343 0.45 11.65 12.34
C GLU A 343 1.61 10.67 12.60
N PHE A 344 2.18 10.72 13.80
CA PHE A 344 3.29 9.84 14.22
C PHE A 344 2.77 8.46 14.62
N LYS A 345 2.05 7.83 13.70
CA LYS A 345 1.54 6.45 13.79
C LYS A 345 1.76 5.74 12.46
N GLU A 346 1.95 4.42 12.52
CA GLU A 346 2.13 3.61 11.31
C GLU A 346 0.89 3.69 10.41
N ALA A 347 1.11 3.86 9.11
CA ALA A 347 0.04 3.98 8.13
C ALA A 347 -0.83 2.73 7.95
N GLY A 348 -0.33 1.56 8.38
CA GLY A 348 -1.05 0.30 8.29
C GLY A 348 -1.32 -0.17 6.86
N MET A 349 -0.59 0.34 5.86
CA MET A 349 -0.94 0.12 4.45
C MET A 349 -0.42 -1.20 3.82
N ASP A 350 0.32 -2.01 4.59
CA ASP A 350 1.20 -3.07 4.06
C ASP A 350 2.11 -2.55 2.91
N SER A 351 2.51 -1.28 2.99
CA SER A 351 3.42 -0.64 2.03
C SER A 351 4.86 -0.72 2.52
N ARG A 352 5.81 -0.80 1.58
CA ARG A 352 7.25 -0.72 1.85
C ARG A 352 8.02 -0.28 0.62
N THR A 353 9.13 0.43 0.80
CA THR A 353 9.96 0.82 -0.35
C THR A 353 10.56 -0.41 -1.05
N PHE A 354 10.63 -0.37 -2.38
CA PHE A 354 11.16 -1.50 -3.14
C PHE A 354 12.69 -1.55 -3.04
N GLY A 355 13.22 -2.65 -2.53
CA GLY A 355 14.66 -2.93 -2.49
C GLY A 355 15.41 -2.44 -1.25
N PHE A 356 14.89 -1.44 -0.53
CA PHE A 356 15.46 -0.90 0.70
C PHE A 356 14.35 -0.42 1.65
N ASN A 357 14.69 -0.05 2.88
CA ASN A 357 13.74 0.33 3.92
C ASN A 357 12.56 -0.67 4.05
N ARG A 358 12.88 -1.90 4.43
CA ARG A 358 11.95 -3.02 4.64
C ARG A 358 11.06 -2.86 5.89
N GLY A 359 10.98 -1.65 6.44
CA GLY A 359 10.26 -1.34 7.67
C GLY A 359 10.83 -2.02 8.90
N PRO A 360 10.17 -1.88 10.07
CA PRO A 360 10.67 -2.39 11.35
C PRO A 360 10.97 -3.90 11.35
N ARG A 361 10.18 -4.68 10.61
CA ARG A 361 10.40 -6.14 10.45
C ARG A 361 11.67 -6.47 9.66
N GLY A 362 12.08 -5.59 8.75
CA GLY A 362 13.32 -5.70 7.99
C GLY A 362 14.57 -5.60 8.87
N ARG A 363 14.57 -4.63 9.78
CA ARG A 363 15.64 -4.40 10.76
C ARG A 363 15.89 -5.63 11.64
N ALA A 364 14.82 -6.22 12.20
CA ALA A 364 14.92 -7.42 13.03
C ALA A 364 15.52 -8.63 12.30
N ARG A 365 15.37 -8.73 10.97
CA ARG A 365 15.98 -9.81 10.17
C ARG A 365 17.46 -9.57 9.91
N GLN A 366 17.89 -8.31 9.77
CA GLN A 366 19.30 -7.96 9.60
C GLN A 366 20.08 -8.13 10.91
N GLU A 367 19.52 -7.69 12.04
CA GLU A 367 20.14 -7.87 13.36
C GLU A 367 20.33 -9.36 13.73
N ARG A 368 19.48 -10.26 13.22
CA ARG A 368 19.63 -11.72 13.38
C ARG A 368 20.67 -12.37 12.45
N LEU A 369 21.08 -11.68 11.38
CA LEU A 369 22.12 -12.18 10.46
C LEU A 369 23.50 -11.63 10.82
N SER A 370 23.56 -10.58 11.66
CA SER A 370 24.78 -9.92 12.13
C SER A 370 25.26 -10.40 13.51
N ASN A 371 24.46 -11.26 14.18
CA ASN A 371 24.80 -11.99 15.40
C ASN A 371 24.90 -13.47 15.10
#